data_AF-A0A5D3Y8W9-F1
#
_entry.id   AF-A0A5D3Y8W9-F1
#
_cell.length_a   1.000
_cell.length_b   1.000
_cell.length_c   1.000
_cell.angle_alpha   90.00
_cell.angle_beta   90.00
_cell.angle_gamma   90.00
#
_symmetry.space_group_name_H-M   'P 1'
#
loop_
_entity.id
_entity.type
_entity.pdbx_description
1 polymer ?
#
loop_
_entity_poly.entity_id
_entity_poly.type
_entity_poly.pdbx_seq_one_letter_code
_entity_poly.pdbx_strand_id
1 'polypeptide(L)'
;MVVWPRPALLAWVMTSKYLNHLPLYRLEQIAAREEVRLSRSTLAEWVGRVGVALQPLVDRLTWHLLQGSTLHADETPVAQLDPGNGKTRKAYLWAYRSNDLEAGPRIILFDYQAGCSRRHAQNFLQDWQSHLLVDDYGGYKPLFSSALPCTELGCWAHARRKFFELHQANNSSMAMEALQRIGMLYAIEAEGKHLTIEDRQQLRAEKSLPALNALHDWLLQTRSQTANGGGSAKALDYTLKRWPSLIRYAQSGHQPIGRVEMWRGGLRLGLSVSASFVWRCLMSLAITSSPHPARQTGRADFPHPAFFRPSGLRIQQVIASKRQPVESQDIVQVLVRVLAIPRSPLAVLTH
;
A
#
# COMPACT_ATOMS: atom_id res chain seq x y z
N MET A 1 16.21 3.69 -33.65
CA MET A 1 16.83 2.99 -32.51
C MET A 1 16.52 3.81 -31.25
N VAL A 2 15.68 3.31 -30.35
CA VAL A 2 15.33 4.04 -29.12
C VAL A 2 16.49 3.87 -28.14
N VAL A 3 17.27 4.93 -27.94
CA VAL A 3 18.38 4.90 -26.98
C VAL A 3 17.78 4.90 -25.58
N TRP A 4 17.94 3.79 -24.87
CA TRP A 4 17.60 3.72 -23.45
C TRP A 4 18.61 4.53 -22.63
N PRO A 5 18.16 5.35 -21.67
CA PRO A 5 19.07 5.89 -20.67
C PRO A 5 19.73 4.75 -19.89
N ARG A 6 20.95 4.98 -19.40
CA ARG A 6 21.67 4.01 -18.58
C ARG A 6 20.82 3.62 -17.36
N PRO A 7 20.84 2.34 -16.92
CA PRO A 7 20.03 1.88 -15.79
C PRO A 7 20.17 2.71 -14.52
N ALA A 8 21.38 3.23 -14.24
CA ALA A 8 21.63 4.10 -13.10
C ALA A 8 20.79 5.39 -13.11
N LEU A 9 20.57 6.00 -14.29
CA LEU A 9 19.76 7.20 -14.42
C LEU A 9 18.28 6.90 -14.17
N LEU A 10 17.77 5.79 -14.71
CA LEU A 10 16.40 5.33 -14.44
C LEU A 10 16.20 5.04 -12.95
N ALA A 11 17.15 4.33 -12.33
CA ALA A 11 17.12 4.05 -10.91
C ALA A 11 17.07 5.33 -10.09
N TRP A 12 17.91 6.32 -10.41
CA TRP A 12 17.88 7.63 -9.75
C TRP A 12 16.54 8.35 -9.90
N VAL A 13 15.94 8.37 -11.10
CA VAL A 13 14.61 8.99 -11.30
C VAL A 13 13.54 8.29 -10.47
N MET A 14 13.52 6.96 -10.46
CA MET A 14 12.51 6.17 -9.77
C MET A 14 12.63 6.27 -8.25
N THR A 15 13.84 6.12 -7.70
CA THR A 15 14.07 6.25 -6.26
C THR A 15 13.79 7.68 -5.80
N SER A 16 14.25 8.69 -6.55
CA SER A 16 13.99 10.08 -6.20
C SER A 16 12.50 10.43 -6.23
N LYS A 17 11.76 9.92 -7.20
CA LYS A 17 10.31 10.16 -7.30
C LYS A 17 9.52 9.46 -6.21
N TYR A 18 9.77 8.16 -6.01
CA TYR A 18 8.89 7.32 -5.19
C TYR A 18 9.38 7.14 -3.75
N LEU A 19 10.69 6.99 -3.53
CA LEU A 19 11.25 6.88 -2.17
C LEU A 19 11.48 8.25 -1.54
N ASN A 20 12.01 9.20 -2.29
CA ASN A 20 12.31 10.55 -1.77
C ASN A 20 11.17 11.56 -1.98
N HIS A 21 10.05 11.11 -2.55
CA HIS A 21 8.86 11.93 -2.81
C HIS A 21 9.14 13.23 -3.61
N LEU A 22 10.11 13.21 -4.53
CA LEU A 22 10.43 14.37 -5.35
C LEU A 22 9.55 14.41 -6.62
N PRO A 23 8.77 15.49 -6.83
CA PRO A 23 8.01 15.62 -8.07
C PRO A 23 8.95 15.82 -9.26
N LEU A 24 8.51 15.40 -10.46
CA LEU A 24 9.37 15.40 -11.67
C LEU A 24 9.91 16.79 -12.03
N TYR A 25 9.15 17.86 -11.77
CA TYR A 25 9.64 19.23 -12.00
C TYR A 25 10.84 19.57 -11.12
N ARG A 26 10.91 19.01 -9.91
CA ARG A 26 12.03 19.23 -8.99
C ARG A 26 13.26 18.45 -9.45
N LEU A 27 13.06 17.26 -10.03
CA LEU A 27 14.16 16.49 -10.63
C LEU A 27 14.73 17.19 -11.87
N GLU A 28 13.88 17.76 -12.72
CA GLU A 28 14.29 18.61 -13.85
C GLU A 28 15.18 19.78 -13.36
N GLN A 29 14.77 20.48 -12.30
CA GLN A 29 15.57 21.56 -11.71
C GLN A 29 16.90 21.09 -11.10
N ILE A 30 16.92 19.92 -10.44
CA ILE A 30 18.15 19.35 -9.89
C ILE A 30 19.12 18.99 -11.01
N ALA A 31 18.65 18.32 -12.06
CA ALA A 31 19.47 17.96 -13.22
C ALA A 31 20.03 19.21 -13.93
N ALA A 32 19.23 20.28 -14.04
CA ALA A 32 19.65 21.52 -14.67
C ALA A 32 20.80 22.23 -13.92
N ARG A 33 20.93 22.05 -12.59
CA ARG A 33 22.06 22.60 -11.81
C ARG A 33 23.38 21.93 -12.15
N GLU A 34 23.33 20.67 -12.57
CA GLU A 34 24.47 19.90 -13.08
C GLU A 34 24.60 20.04 -14.61
N GLU A 35 23.98 21.06 -15.20
CA GLU A 35 23.95 21.35 -16.63
C GLU A 35 23.33 20.24 -17.51
N VAL A 36 22.61 19.28 -16.89
CA VAL A 36 21.92 18.20 -17.60
C VAL A 36 20.48 18.61 -17.94
N ARG A 37 20.19 18.73 -19.23
CA ARG A 37 18.82 19.05 -19.71
C ARG A 37 17.93 17.81 -19.73
N LEU A 38 17.11 17.63 -18.70
CA LEU A 38 16.10 16.57 -18.62
C LEU A 38 14.69 17.16 -18.56
N SER A 39 13.95 17.09 -19.66
CA SER A 39 12.58 17.61 -19.69
C SER A 39 11.63 16.77 -18.83
N ARG A 40 10.62 17.41 -18.23
CA ARG A 40 9.55 16.72 -17.50
C ARG A 40 8.82 15.64 -18.32
N SER A 41 8.62 15.84 -19.62
CA SER A 41 7.96 14.86 -20.49
C SER A 41 8.81 13.61 -20.66
N THR A 42 10.12 13.77 -20.84
CA THR A 42 11.08 12.66 -20.90
C THR A 42 11.10 11.87 -19.60
N LEU A 43 11.18 12.56 -18.45
CA LEU A 43 11.13 11.91 -17.13
C LEU A 43 9.82 11.13 -16.92
N ALA A 44 8.68 11.70 -17.33
CA ALA A 44 7.38 11.04 -17.22
C ALA A 44 7.27 9.80 -18.13
N GLU A 45 7.81 9.88 -19.35
CA GLU A 45 7.89 8.76 -20.28
C GLU A 45 8.73 7.62 -19.70
N TRP A 46 9.89 7.92 -19.12
CA TRP A 46 10.75 6.92 -18.47
C TRP A 46 10.07 6.25 -17.28
N VAL A 47 9.37 7.02 -16.45
CA VAL A 47 8.58 6.48 -15.34
C VAL A 47 7.54 5.48 -15.86
N GLY A 48 6.83 5.80 -16.94
CA GLY A 48 5.86 4.89 -17.57
C GLY A 48 6.52 3.62 -18.12
N ARG A 49 7.64 3.77 -18.84
CA ARG A 49 8.39 2.64 -19.41
C ARG A 49 8.96 1.70 -18.36
N VAL A 50 9.51 2.24 -17.27
CA VAL A 50 9.97 1.42 -16.13
C VAL A 50 8.79 0.69 -15.50
N GLY A 51 7.64 1.36 -15.36
CA GLY A 51 6.41 0.71 -14.89
C GLY A 51 6.05 -0.53 -15.71
N VAL A 52 6.04 -0.43 -17.04
CA VAL A 52 5.80 -1.57 -17.94
C VAL A 52 6.89 -2.65 -17.80
N ALA A 53 8.15 -2.25 -17.73
CA ALA A 53 9.28 -3.18 -17.61
C ALA A 53 9.27 -3.97 -16.28
N LEU A 54 8.64 -3.43 -15.24
CA LEU A 54 8.50 -4.10 -13.93
C LEU A 54 7.30 -5.05 -13.86
N GLN A 55 6.45 -5.12 -14.89
CA GLN A 55 5.27 -5.99 -14.86
C GLN A 55 5.59 -7.47 -14.58
N PRO A 56 6.63 -8.09 -15.15
CA PRO A 56 6.98 -9.48 -14.83
C PRO A 56 7.29 -9.71 -13.34
N LEU A 57 7.87 -8.71 -12.67
CA LEU A 57 8.11 -8.75 -11.23
C LEU A 57 6.77 -8.68 -10.46
N VAL A 58 5.85 -7.81 -10.88
CA VAL A 58 4.49 -7.74 -10.30
C VAL A 58 3.79 -9.08 -10.41
N ASP A 59 3.82 -9.69 -11.59
CA ASP A 59 3.15 -10.96 -11.84
C ASP A 59 3.77 -12.07 -10.98
N ARG A 60 5.11 -12.09 -10.85
CA ARG A 60 5.79 -13.07 -9.99
C ARG A 60 5.50 -12.87 -8.51
N LEU A 61 5.49 -11.63 -8.03
CA LEU A 61 5.12 -11.31 -6.65
C LEU A 61 3.65 -11.64 -6.38
N THR A 62 2.76 -11.41 -7.34
CA THR A 62 1.34 -11.78 -7.25
C THR A 62 1.19 -13.28 -7.10
N TRP A 63 1.91 -14.05 -7.94
CA TRP A 63 1.91 -15.51 -7.85
C TRP A 63 2.38 -15.99 -6.46
N HIS A 64 3.50 -15.46 -5.95
CA HIS A 64 4.01 -15.80 -4.62
C HIS A 64 3.03 -15.43 -3.50
N LEU A 65 2.41 -14.25 -3.60
CA LEU A 65 1.44 -13.78 -2.62
C LEU A 65 0.24 -14.73 -2.54
N LEU A 66 -0.27 -15.18 -3.69
CA LEU A 66 -1.39 -16.12 -3.76
C LEU A 66 -1.02 -17.56 -3.36
N GLN A 67 0.26 -17.87 -3.07
CA GLN A 67 0.63 -19.14 -2.42
C GLN A 67 0.48 -19.08 -0.89
N GLY A 68 0.32 -17.89 -0.31
CA GLY A 68 0.20 -17.70 1.13
C GLY A 68 -1.13 -18.20 1.68
N SER A 69 -1.12 -18.61 2.96
CA SER A 69 -2.33 -19.10 3.65
C SER A 69 -3.17 -17.97 4.26
N THR A 70 -2.55 -16.81 4.46
CA THR A 70 -3.23 -15.62 4.95
C THR A 70 -2.78 -14.37 4.21
N LEU A 71 -3.76 -13.61 3.72
CA LEU A 71 -3.53 -12.34 3.04
C LEU A 71 -4.24 -11.20 3.75
N HIS A 72 -3.64 -10.02 3.75
CA HIS A 72 -4.32 -8.81 4.17
C HIS A 72 -4.73 -8.02 2.93
N ALA A 73 -5.95 -7.49 2.93
CA ALA A 73 -6.42 -6.58 1.90
C ALA A 73 -6.98 -5.29 2.53
N ASP A 74 -6.63 -4.14 1.94
CA ASP A 74 -7.15 -2.83 2.32
C ASP A 74 -7.26 -1.94 1.08
N GLU A 75 -8.27 -1.08 1.04
CA GLU A 75 -8.51 -0.18 -0.09
C GLU A 75 -8.32 1.28 0.34
N THR A 76 -7.42 1.98 -0.35
CA THR A 76 -7.16 3.40 -0.08
C THR A 76 -7.61 4.25 -1.26
N PRO A 77 -8.53 5.21 -1.07
CA PRO A 77 -8.93 6.12 -2.13
C PRO A 77 -7.80 7.09 -2.47
N VAL A 78 -7.59 7.32 -3.76
CA VAL A 78 -6.61 8.26 -4.31
C VAL A 78 -7.28 9.24 -5.27
N ALA A 79 -6.83 10.50 -5.25
CA ALA A 79 -7.28 11.52 -6.17
C ALA A 79 -6.46 11.42 -7.47
N GLN A 80 -7.11 11.04 -8.57
CA GLN A 80 -6.48 10.95 -9.87
C GLN A 80 -6.88 12.16 -10.72
N LEU A 81 -5.91 12.81 -11.34
CA LEU A 81 -6.18 13.88 -12.29
C LEU A 81 -6.91 13.32 -13.53
N ASP A 82 -7.98 13.98 -13.96
CA ASP A 82 -8.72 13.68 -15.18
C ASP A 82 -8.53 14.83 -16.19
N PRO A 83 -7.49 14.76 -17.06
CA PRO A 83 -7.10 15.87 -17.92
C PRO A 83 -8.19 16.10 -18.97
N GLY A 84 -8.88 17.23 -18.85
CA GLY A 84 -10.04 17.59 -19.67
C GLY A 84 -11.13 18.28 -18.86
N ASN A 85 -11.32 17.85 -17.60
CA ASN A 85 -12.40 18.35 -16.74
C ASN A 85 -11.94 19.30 -15.62
N GLY A 86 -10.62 19.51 -15.48
CA GLY A 86 -10.03 20.33 -14.39
C GLY A 86 -10.28 19.78 -12.98
N LYS A 87 -10.87 18.58 -12.86
CA LYS A 87 -11.25 17.93 -11.61
C LYS A 87 -10.46 16.63 -11.43
N THR A 88 -10.35 16.19 -10.18
CA THR A 88 -9.84 14.86 -9.86
C THR A 88 -10.99 13.86 -9.81
N ARG A 89 -10.80 12.68 -10.40
CA ARG A 89 -11.67 11.52 -10.17
C ARG A 89 -11.14 10.67 -9.01
N LYS A 90 -12.05 9.99 -8.31
CA LYS A 90 -11.71 9.10 -7.20
C LYS A 90 -11.35 7.73 -7.75
N ALA A 91 -10.09 7.34 -7.60
CA ALA A 91 -9.61 5.98 -7.88
C ALA A 91 -9.21 5.30 -6.56
N TYR A 92 -8.80 4.05 -6.63
CA TYR A 92 -8.45 3.25 -5.45
C TYR A 92 -7.15 2.50 -5.69
N LEU A 93 -6.32 2.45 -4.65
CA LEU A 93 -5.21 1.52 -4.56
C LEU A 93 -5.65 0.39 -3.64
N TRP A 94 -5.77 -0.81 -4.20
CA TRP A 94 -6.04 -2.03 -3.48
C TRP A 94 -4.72 -2.63 -3.04
N ALA A 95 -4.57 -2.83 -1.74
CA ALA A 95 -3.29 -3.14 -1.16
C ALA A 95 -3.35 -4.55 -0.58
N TYR A 96 -2.58 -5.47 -1.16
CA TYR A 96 -2.50 -6.87 -0.75
C TYR A 96 -1.15 -7.14 -0.11
N ARG A 97 -1.15 -7.86 1.01
CA ARG A 97 0.07 -8.08 1.80
C ARG A 97 0.13 -9.49 2.36
N SER A 98 1.34 -10.03 2.41
CA SER A 98 1.61 -11.33 3.04
C SER A 98 1.46 -11.27 4.57
N ASN A 99 1.26 -12.44 5.16
CA ASN A 99 1.23 -12.63 6.60
C ASN A 99 2.63 -12.45 7.20
N ASP A 100 2.74 -11.70 8.32
CA ASP A 100 4.02 -11.50 9.01
C ASP A 100 4.48 -12.72 9.82
N LEU A 101 3.55 -13.62 10.14
CA LEU A 101 3.81 -14.83 10.92
C LEU A 101 4.23 -16.00 10.04
N GLU A 102 4.01 -15.90 8.73
CA GLU A 102 4.48 -16.90 7.77
C GLU A 102 5.95 -16.66 7.45
N ALA A 103 6.71 -17.75 7.33
CA ALA A 103 8.07 -17.69 6.83
C ALA A 103 8.05 -17.31 5.34
N GLY A 104 8.95 -16.42 4.93
CA GLY A 104 9.09 -16.03 3.54
C GLY A 104 9.25 -14.52 3.35
N PRO A 105 9.29 -14.06 2.09
CA PRO A 105 9.44 -12.65 1.78
C PRO A 105 8.19 -11.86 2.22
N ARG A 106 8.42 -10.70 2.83
CA ARG A 106 7.34 -9.72 3.06
C ARG A 106 6.97 -9.07 1.73
N ILE A 107 5.77 -9.35 1.25
CA ILE A 107 5.28 -8.84 -0.03
C ILE A 107 4.17 -7.83 0.23
N ILE A 108 4.27 -6.67 -0.45
CA ILE A 108 3.17 -5.73 -0.61
C ILE A 108 2.94 -5.47 -2.09
N LEU A 109 1.70 -5.64 -2.52
CA LEU A 109 1.25 -5.31 -3.86
C LEU A 109 0.16 -4.27 -3.81
N PHE A 110 0.30 -3.26 -4.67
CA PHE A 110 -0.75 -2.28 -4.90
C PHE A 110 -1.36 -2.51 -6.26
N ASP A 111 -2.65 -2.84 -6.31
CA ASP A 111 -3.42 -2.93 -7.54
C ASP A 111 -4.23 -1.65 -7.72
N TYR A 112 -3.85 -0.87 -8.74
CA TYR A 112 -4.54 0.36 -9.05
C TYR A 112 -5.85 0.07 -9.80
N GLN A 113 -6.95 0.62 -9.32
CA GLN A 113 -8.27 0.47 -9.92
C GLN A 113 -9.00 1.80 -10.02
N ALA A 114 -9.70 2.02 -11.14
CA ALA A 114 -10.47 3.24 -11.37
C ALA A 114 -11.72 3.36 -10.47
N GLY A 115 -12.04 2.33 -9.69
CA GLY A 115 -13.16 2.31 -8.76
C GLY A 115 -12.91 1.35 -7.59
N CYS A 116 -13.89 1.30 -6.69
CA CYS A 116 -13.92 0.36 -5.56
C CYS A 116 -14.96 -0.75 -5.81
N SER A 117 -15.10 -1.18 -7.07
CA SER A 117 -16.02 -2.27 -7.36
C SER A 117 -15.54 -3.56 -6.71
N ARG A 118 -16.50 -4.34 -6.19
CA ARG A 118 -16.29 -5.67 -5.60
C ARG A 118 -15.55 -6.61 -6.55
N ARG A 119 -15.76 -6.42 -7.85
CA ARG A 119 -15.12 -7.18 -8.93
C ARG A 119 -13.59 -7.09 -8.90
N HIS A 120 -13.01 -6.01 -8.36
CA HIS A 120 -11.55 -5.85 -8.32
C HIS A 120 -10.90 -6.89 -7.41
N ALA A 121 -11.39 -7.04 -6.18
CA ALA A 121 -10.90 -8.07 -5.25
C ALA A 121 -11.15 -9.49 -5.78
N GLN A 122 -12.31 -9.74 -6.40
CA GLN A 122 -12.61 -11.02 -7.05
C GLN A 122 -11.65 -11.34 -8.20
N ASN A 123 -11.38 -10.38 -9.09
CA ASN A 123 -10.47 -10.57 -10.21
C ASN A 123 -9.03 -10.79 -9.76
N PHE A 124 -8.61 -10.17 -8.64
CA PHE A 124 -7.26 -10.34 -8.09
C PHE A 124 -7.09 -11.70 -7.42
N LEU A 125 -8.03 -12.09 -6.56
CA LEU A 125 -7.95 -13.34 -5.79
C LEU A 125 -8.34 -14.56 -6.61
N GLN A 126 -9.18 -14.41 -7.64
CA GLN A 126 -9.62 -15.51 -8.52
C GLN A 126 -10.15 -16.69 -7.70
N ASP A 127 -9.52 -17.86 -7.84
CA ASP A 127 -9.88 -19.11 -7.16
C ASP A 127 -9.10 -19.33 -5.86
N TRP A 128 -8.38 -18.31 -5.36
CA TRP A 128 -7.64 -18.40 -4.10
C TRP A 128 -8.59 -18.62 -2.92
N GLN A 129 -8.29 -19.62 -2.10
CA GLN A 129 -9.16 -20.12 -1.04
C GLN A 129 -8.35 -20.28 0.25
N SER A 130 -8.23 -19.20 1.01
CA SER A 130 -7.62 -19.24 2.33
C SER A 130 -8.14 -18.11 3.22
N HIS A 131 -7.32 -17.59 4.14
CA HIS A 131 -7.76 -16.63 5.14
C HIS A 131 -7.52 -15.18 4.70
N LEU A 132 -8.58 -14.41 4.49
CA LEU A 132 -8.47 -13.01 4.08
C LEU A 132 -8.74 -12.08 5.28
N LEU A 133 -7.72 -11.36 5.71
CA LEU A 133 -7.80 -10.34 6.75
C LEU A 133 -8.18 -8.99 6.15
N VAL A 134 -9.38 -8.54 6.48
CA VAL A 134 -10.01 -7.33 5.93
C VAL A 134 -10.71 -6.53 7.02
N ASP A 135 -11.11 -5.31 6.66
CA ASP A 135 -12.08 -4.52 7.41
C ASP A 135 -13.53 -5.01 7.12
N ASP A 136 -14.55 -4.23 7.47
CA ASP A 136 -15.98 -4.55 7.18
C ASP A 136 -16.47 -3.96 5.85
N TYR A 137 -15.56 -3.71 4.91
CA TYR A 137 -15.96 -3.21 3.60
C TYR A 137 -16.84 -4.24 2.89
N GLY A 138 -18.04 -3.80 2.51
CA GLY A 138 -19.05 -4.66 1.90
C GLY A 138 -18.60 -5.31 0.58
N GLY A 139 -17.53 -4.82 -0.04
CA GLY A 139 -16.98 -5.41 -1.25
C GLY A 139 -16.33 -6.77 -1.08
N TYR A 140 -15.88 -7.13 0.13
CA TYR A 140 -15.29 -8.44 0.39
C TYR A 140 -16.32 -9.52 0.67
N LYS A 141 -17.53 -9.16 1.15
CA LYS A 141 -18.55 -10.14 1.57
C LYS A 141 -18.85 -11.25 0.57
N PRO A 142 -18.95 -10.98 -0.75
CA PRO A 142 -19.18 -12.05 -1.73
C PRO A 142 -18.07 -13.09 -1.79
N LEU A 143 -16.84 -12.76 -1.39
CA LEU A 143 -15.71 -13.70 -1.33
C LEU A 143 -15.86 -14.76 -0.23
N PHE A 144 -16.71 -14.49 0.76
CA PHE A 144 -16.96 -15.37 1.91
C PHE A 144 -18.24 -16.19 1.76
N SER A 145 -19.01 -15.96 0.69
CA SER A 145 -20.28 -16.63 0.41
C SER A 145 -20.32 -17.25 -0.99
N SER A 146 -19.17 -17.34 -1.67
CA SER A 146 -19.02 -17.99 -2.98
C SER A 146 -19.07 -19.52 -2.85
N ALA A 147 -19.19 -20.22 -3.99
CA ALA A 147 -19.12 -21.68 -4.06
C ALA A 147 -17.80 -22.25 -3.52
N LEU A 148 -16.73 -21.46 -3.57
CA LEU A 148 -15.41 -21.73 -2.97
C LEU A 148 -15.04 -20.52 -2.09
N PRO A 149 -15.49 -20.48 -0.83
CA PRO A 149 -15.38 -19.28 -0.01
C PRO A 149 -13.99 -19.15 0.64
N CYS A 150 -13.44 -17.94 0.59
CA CYS A 150 -12.38 -17.55 1.51
C CYS A 150 -12.92 -17.55 2.95
N THR A 151 -12.03 -17.75 3.93
CA THR A 151 -12.36 -17.55 5.35
C THR A 151 -12.07 -16.11 5.74
N GLU A 152 -13.08 -15.41 6.25
CA GLU A 152 -12.91 -14.04 6.73
C GLU A 152 -12.10 -14.01 8.04
N LEU A 153 -11.08 -13.15 8.09
CA LEU A 153 -10.43 -12.71 9.33
C LEU A 153 -10.71 -11.24 9.59
N GLY A 154 -11.12 -10.93 10.82
CA GLY A 154 -11.40 -9.58 11.25
C GLY A 154 -10.13 -8.83 11.64
N CYS A 155 -9.94 -7.62 11.10
CA CYS A 155 -8.81 -6.78 11.44
C CYS A 155 -9.04 -5.97 12.74
N TRP A 156 -8.36 -6.33 13.85
CA TRP A 156 -8.48 -5.61 15.13
C TRP A 156 -8.01 -4.16 15.05
N ALA A 157 -7.11 -3.83 14.13
CA ALA A 157 -6.67 -2.47 13.86
C ALA A 157 -7.85 -1.55 13.50
N HIS A 158 -8.81 -2.07 12.73
CA HIS A 158 -10.01 -1.33 12.32
C HIS A 158 -11.04 -1.21 13.45
N ALA A 159 -11.25 -2.26 14.24
CA ALA A 159 -12.07 -2.20 15.45
C ALA A 159 -11.51 -1.17 16.45
N ARG A 160 -10.20 -1.24 16.74
CA ARG A 160 -9.50 -0.29 17.61
C ARG A 160 -9.65 1.16 17.13
N ARG A 161 -9.56 1.40 15.82
CA ARG A 161 -9.69 2.76 15.24
C ARG A 161 -11.03 3.40 15.59
N LYS A 162 -12.14 2.65 15.61
CA LYS A 162 -13.47 3.19 15.97
C LYS A 162 -13.50 3.73 17.39
N PHE A 163 -12.92 3.01 18.35
CA PHE A 163 -12.81 3.48 19.73
C PHE A 163 -11.79 4.63 19.85
N PHE A 164 -10.69 4.59 19.11
CA PHE A 164 -9.70 5.68 19.11
C PHE A 164 -10.28 7.01 18.61
N GLU A 165 -10.96 6.99 17.46
CA GLU A 165 -11.61 8.17 16.89
C GLU A 165 -12.70 8.71 17.83
N LEU A 166 -13.47 7.81 18.46
CA LEU A 166 -14.46 8.19 19.47
C LEU A 166 -13.80 8.88 20.66
N HIS A 167 -12.77 8.27 21.25
CA HIS A 167 -12.06 8.85 22.40
C HIS A 167 -11.41 10.19 22.05
N GLN A 168 -10.79 10.32 20.87
CA GLN A 168 -10.23 11.59 20.41
C GLN A 168 -11.29 12.68 20.27
N ALA A 169 -12.52 12.32 19.85
CA ALA A 169 -13.59 13.29 19.64
C ALA A 169 -14.24 13.77 20.94
N ASN A 170 -14.32 12.93 21.98
CA ASN A 170 -15.12 13.26 23.17
C ASN A 170 -14.58 12.75 24.52
N ASN A 171 -13.34 12.27 24.58
CA ASN A 171 -12.71 11.70 25.78
C ASN A 171 -13.54 10.59 26.45
N SER A 172 -14.31 9.82 25.68
CA SER A 172 -15.15 8.74 26.21
C SER A 172 -14.32 7.74 27.04
N SER A 173 -14.71 7.56 28.30
CA SER A 173 -14.13 6.57 29.22
C SER A 173 -14.36 5.14 28.73
N MET A 174 -15.56 4.85 28.22
CA MET A 174 -15.87 3.56 27.55
C MET A 174 -14.91 3.28 26.40
N ALA A 175 -14.63 4.28 25.56
CA ALA A 175 -13.71 4.11 24.46
C ALA A 175 -12.27 3.86 24.94
N MET A 176 -11.83 4.53 26.01
CA MET A 176 -10.53 4.26 26.63
C MET A 176 -10.43 2.83 27.19
N GLU A 177 -11.46 2.36 27.89
CA GLU A 177 -11.54 0.99 28.40
C GLU A 177 -11.43 -0.05 27.27
N ALA A 178 -12.16 0.16 26.16
CA ALA A 178 -12.03 -0.69 24.97
C ALA A 178 -10.61 -0.69 24.41
N LEU A 179 -9.96 0.49 24.31
CA LEU A 179 -8.59 0.61 23.82
C LEU A 179 -7.58 -0.11 24.71
N GLN A 180 -7.75 -0.07 26.04
CA GLN A 180 -6.89 -0.77 26.99
C GLN A 180 -7.04 -2.28 26.85
N ARG A 181 -8.27 -2.79 26.78
CA ARG A 181 -8.55 -4.23 26.57
C ARG A 181 -8.00 -4.73 25.23
N ILE A 182 -8.18 -3.97 24.16
CA ILE A 182 -7.57 -4.30 22.86
C ILE A 182 -6.04 -4.23 22.94
N GLY A 183 -5.49 -3.24 23.66
CA GLY A 183 -4.06 -3.12 23.90
C GLY A 183 -3.45 -4.36 24.56
N MET A 184 -4.18 -4.97 25.51
CA MET A 184 -3.78 -6.24 26.14
C MET A 184 -3.62 -7.37 25.10
N LEU A 185 -4.54 -7.47 24.14
CA LEU A 185 -4.44 -8.46 23.06
C LEU A 185 -3.17 -8.25 22.22
N TYR A 186 -2.86 -7.00 21.86
CA TYR A 186 -1.63 -6.69 21.13
C TYR A 186 -0.35 -6.95 21.95
N ALA A 187 -0.40 -6.78 23.28
CA ALA A 187 0.73 -7.12 24.15
C ALA A 187 0.99 -8.63 24.14
N ILE A 188 -0.05 -9.46 24.24
CA ILE A 188 0.07 -10.92 24.11
C ILE A 188 0.65 -11.32 22.74
N GLU A 189 0.18 -10.68 21.66
CA GLU A 189 0.70 -10.94 20.32
C GLU A 189 2.16 -10.50 20.13
N ALA A 190 2.62 -9.49 20.88
CA ALA A 190 4.02 -9.09 20.89
C ALA A 190 4.89 -10.14 21.58
N GLU A 191 4.42 -10.75 22.67
CA GLU A 191 5.09 -11.89 23.33
C GLU A 191 5.21 -13.09 22.37
N GLY A 192 4.15 -13.38 21.61
CA GLY A 192 4.07 -14.53 20.70
C GLY A 192 4.75 -14.34 19.33
N LYS A 193 5.39 -13.19 19.08
CA LYS A 193 5.88 -12.80 17.74
C LYS A 193 6.92 -13.76 17.17
N HIS A 194 7.82 -14.27 18.02
CA HIS A 194 8.94 -15.13 17.63
C HIS A 194 8.73 -16.60 18.03
N LEU A 195 7.58 -16.92 18.60
CA LEU A 195 7.22 -18.28 18.97
C LEU A 195 6.94 -19.13 17.72
N THR A 196 7.03 -20.45 17.90
CA THR A 196 6.52 -21.42 16.92
C THR A 196 5.01 -21.27 16.74
N ILE A 197 4.44 -21.90 15.72
CA ILE A 197 2.99 -21.86 15.49
C ILE A 197 2.26 -22.50 16.67
N GLU A 198 2.78 -23.61 17.18
CA GLU A 198 2.24 -24.38 18.29
C GLU A 198 2.31 -23.60 19.61
N ASP A 199 3.48 -23.04 19.95
CA ASP A 199 3.65 -22.26 21.18
C ASP A 199 2.81 -20.97 21.15
N ARG A 200 2.69 -20.33 19.97
CA ARG A 200 1.80 -19.18 19.80
C ARG A 200 0.34 -19.56 19.98
N GLN A 201 -0.07 -20.73 19.49
CA GLN A 201 -1.42 -21.23 19.69
C GLN A 201 -1.70 -21.51 21.17
N GLN A 202 -0.73 -22.09 21.88
CA GLN A 202 -0.84 -22.31 23.33
C GLN A 202 -0.94 -20.98 24.10
N LEU A 203 -0.06 -20.01 23.79
CA LEU A 203 -0.11 -18.67 24.39
C LEU A 203 -1.48 -18.00 24.19
N ARG A 204 -2.05 -18.12 22.98
CA ARG A 204 -3.38 -17.60 22.67
C ARG A 204 -4.48 -18.31 23.44
N ALA A 205 -4.37 -19.63 23.62
CA ALA A 205 -5.32 -20.39 24.42
C ALA A 205 -5.31 -19.97 25.90
N GLU A 206 -4.11 -19.77 26.46
CA GLU A 206 -3.91 -19.41 27.87
C GLU A 206 -4.24 -17.95 28.18
N LYS A 207 -3.90 -17.02 27.28
CA LYS A 207 -4.01 -15.58 27.53
C LYS A 207 -5.04 -14.87 26.65
N SER A 208 -4.97 -15.05 25.33
CA SER A 208 -5.82 -14.31 24.39
C SER A 208 -7.29 -14.71 24.48
N LEU A 209 -7.61 -16.01 24.57
CA LEU A 209 -9.00 -16.48 24.63
C LEU A 209 -9.73 -15.98 25.90
N PRO A 210 -9.16 -16.08 27.12
CA PRO A 210 -9.79 -15.49 28.30
C PRO A 210 -9.96 -13.96 28.18
N ALA A 211 -8.95 -13.25 27.68
CA ALA A 211 -9.02 -11.80 27.48
C ALA A 211 -10.10 -11.41 26.46
N LEU A 212 -10.25 -12.18 25.38
CA LEU A 212 -11.29 -12.00 24.38
C LEU A 212 -12.69 -12.24 24.97
N ASN A 213 -12.88 -13.30 25.75
CA ASN A 213 -14.15 -13.57 26.42
C ASN A 213 -14.54 -12.43 27.37
N ALA A 214 -13.60 -11.99 28.22
CA ALA A 214 -13.81 -10.85 29.11
C ALA A 214 -14.10 -9.54 28.37
N LEU A 215 -13.49 -9.33 27.20
CA LEU A 215 -13.79 -8.20 26.33
C LEU A 215 -15.19 -8.33 25.70
N HIS A 216 -15.59 -9.52 25.25
CA HIS A 216 -16.91 -9.76 24.66
C HIS A 216 -18.04 -9.48 25.66
N ASP A 217 -17.92 -10.03 26.86
CA ASP A 217 -18.91 -9.86 27.92
C ASP A 217 -19.06 -8.38 28.28
N TRP A 218 -17.92 -7.68 28.41
CA TRP A 218 -17.90 -6.24 28.63
C TRP A 218 -18.54 -5.45 27.47
N LEU A 219 -18.28 -5.82 26.21
CA LEU A 219 -18.89 -5.17 25.04
C LEU A 219 -20.41 -5.35 25.04
N LEU A 220 -20.91 -6.55 25.33
CA LEU A 220 -22.35 -6.85 25.39
C LEU A 220 -23.04 -6.08 26.52
N GLN A 221 -22.46 -6.10 27.73
CA GLN A 221 -22.97 -5.37 28.88
C GLN A 221 -22.97 -3.86 28.65
N THR A 222 -21.89 -3.33 28.09
CA THR A 222 -21.77 -1.90 27.78
C THR A 222 -22.78 -1.51 26.70
N ARG A 223 -22.98 -2.37 25.70
CA ARG A 223 -23.91 -2.09 24.60
C ARG A 223 -25.37 -2.04 25.06
N SER A 224 -25.77 -2.86 26.03
CA SER A 224 -27.14 -2.85 26.59
C SER A 224 -27.45 -1.57 27.36
N GLN A 225 -26.43 -0.91 27.92
CA GLN A 225 -26.55 0.35 28.65
C GLN A 225 -26.32 1.59 27.75
N THR A 226 -25.93 1.39 26.50
CA THR A 226 -25.58 2.48 25.58
C THR A 226 -26.78 2.89 24.72
N ALA A 227 -27.09 4.20 24.70
CA ALA A 227 -28.14 4.76 23.86
C ALA A 227 -27.86 4.53 22.36
N ASN A 228 -28.92 4.22 21.60
CA ASN A 228 -28.83 3.95 20.17
C ASN A 228 -28.45 5.19 19.34
N GLY A 229 -27.90 4.96 18.14
CA GLY A 229 -27.61 6.01 17.15
C GLY A 229 -26.34 6.85 17.39
N GLY A 230 -25.80 6.84 18.61
CA GLY A 230 -24.58 7.56 18.99
C GLY A 230 -23.27 6.94 18.48
N GLY A 231 -22.18 7.71 18.53
CA GLY A 231 -20.83 7.23 18.18
C GLY A 231 -20.38 6.03 19.01
N SER A 232 -20.73 6.01 20.29
CA SER A 232 -20.52 4.87 21.20
C SER A 232 -21.20 3.59 20.72
N ALA A 233 -22.50 3.65 20.42
CA ALA A 233 -23.24 2.51 19.88
C ALA A 233 -22.64 2.02 18.56
N LYS A 234 -22.27 2.93 17.65
CA LYS A 234 -21.64 2.56 16.37
C LYS A 234 -20.31 1.82 16.54
N ALA A 235 -19.47 2.22 17.49
CA ALA A 235 -18.19 1.55 17.74
C ALA A 235 -18.37 0.15 18.36
N LEU A 236 -19.31 0.02 19.30
CA LEU A 236 -19.70 -1.26 19.91
C LEU A 236 -20.33 -2.20 18.88
N ASP A 237 -21.31 -1.71 18.12
CA ASP A 237 -22.03 -2.47 17.08
C ASP A 237 -21.09 -2.96 15.98
N TYR A 238 -20.13 -2.12 15.57
CA TYR A 238 -19.10 -2.54 14.61
C TYR A 238 -18.32 -3.76 15.12
N THR A 239 -17.86 -3.70 16.37
CA THR A 239 -17.01 -4.74 16.95
C THR A 239 -17.80 -6.02 17.22
N LEU A 240 -19.00 -5.90 17.80
CA LEU A 240 -19.87 -7.04 18.11
C LEU A 240 -20.34 -7.77 16.84
N LYS A 241 -20.77 -7.04 15.81
CA LYS A 241 -21.16 -7.62 14.51
C LYS A 241 -20.02 -8.41 13.87
N ARG A 242 -18.78 -7.96 14.05
CA ARG A 242 -17.55 -8.55 13.50
C ARG A 242 -16.92 -9.59 14.41
N TRP A 243 -17.49 -9.83 15.59
CA TRP A 243 -16.89 -10.69 16.59
C TRP A 243 -16.48 -12.08 16.07
N PRO A 244 -17.32 -12.79 15.28
CA PRO A 244 -16.96 -14.11 14.77
C PRO A 244 -15.75 -14.13 13.84
N SER A 245 -15.43 -13.04 13.13
CA SER A 245 -14.21 -12.96 12.32
C SER A 245 -13.03 -12.39 13.11
N LEU A 246 -13.28 -11.52 14.09
CA LEU A 246 -12.25 -10.94 14.95
C LEU A 246 -11.60 -11.96 15.89
N ILE A 247 -12.34 -12.97 16.38
CA ILE A 247 -11.76 -13.96 17.32
C ILE A 247 -10.98 -15.09 16.65
N ARG A 248 -11.14 -15.30 15.34
CA ARG A 248 -10.55 -16.44 14.62
C ARG A 248 -9.03 -16.51 14.71
N TYR A 249 -8.35 -15.37 14.79
CA TYR A 249 -6.89 -15.38 14.94
C TYR A 249 -6.42 -16.09 16.22
N ALA A 250 -7.23 -16.07 17.28
CA ALA A 250 -6.89 -16.72 18.54
C ALA A 250 -7.10 -18.25 18.51
N GLN A 251 -7.71 -18.78 17.44
CA GLN A 251 -8.02 -20.20 17.30
C GLN A 251 -6.93 -20.99 16.56
N SER A 252 -5.97 -20.32 15.91
CA SER A 252 -4.81 -20.99 15.31
C SER A 252 -3.58 -20.09 15.40
N GLY A 253 -2.38 -20.67 15.54
CA GLY A 253 -1.12 -19.93 15.61
C GLY A 253 -0.71 -19.29 14.28
N HIS A 254 -1.34 -19.64 13.17
CA HIS A 254 -0.96 -19.14 11.84
C HIS A 254 -1.43 -17.70 11.58
N GLN A 255 -2.63 -17.35 12.05
CA GLN A 255 -3.28 -16.11 11.63
C GLN A 255 -2.80 -14.92 12.48
N PRO A 256 -2.61 -13.75 11.88
CA PRO A 256 -2.27 -12.53 12.59
C PRO A 256 -3.54 -11.84 13.14
N ILE A 257 -3.40 -11.11 14.24
CA ILE A 257 -4.45 -10.26 14.83
C ILE A 257 -4.84 -9.05 13.94
N GLY A 258 -3.96 -8.71 12.97
CA GLY A 258 -4.02 -7.49 12.16
C GLY A 258 -3.11 -6.38 12.74
N ARG A 259 -2.57 -5.49 11.89
CA ARG A 259 -1.74 -4.35 12.34
C ARG A 259 -2.11 -3.07 11.60
N VAL A 260 -2.16 -1.95 12.33
CA VAL A 260 -2.41 -0.60 11.77
C VAL A 260 -1.18 -0.08 11.01
N GLU A 261 0.02 -0.55 11.34
CA GLU A 261 1.28 0.17 11.09
C GLU A 261 1.61 0.44 9.62
N MET A 262 1.01 -0.28 8.66
CA MET A 262 1.57 -0.32 7.31
C MET A 262 0.95 0.64 6.28
N TRP A 263 -0.24 1.18 6.52
CA TRP A 263 -0.94 1.99 5.50
C TRP A 263 -1.07 3.48 5.82
N ARG A 264 -0.85 3.86 7.09
CA ARG A 264 -1.00 5.26 7.56
C ARG A 264 0.08 5.68 8.55
N GLY A 265 1.31 5.18 8.41
CA GLY A 265 2.46 5.79 9.07
C GLY A 265 2.69 7.20 8.52
N GLY A 266 2.04 8.22 9.10
CA GLY A 266 2.41 9.65 9.02
C GLY A 266 2.39 10.36 7.67
N LEU A 267 2.35 9.65 6.54
CA LEU A 267 2.23 10.22 5.21
C LEU A 267 0.77 10.08 4.77
N ARG A 268 0.04 11.21 4.70
CA ARG A 268 -0.94 11.33 3.62
C ARG A 268 -0.12 11.06 2.36
N LEU A 269 -0.28 9.89 1.75
CA LEU A 269 0.19 9.69 0.39
C LEU A 269 -0.58 10.71 -0.45
N GLY A 270 0.02 11.88 -0.64
CA GLY A 270 -0.27 12.79 -1.75
C GLY A 270 0.15 12.14 -3.07
N LEU A 271 -0.20 10.86 -3.26
CA LEU A 271 -0.12 10.16 -4.51
C LEU A 271 -1.21 10.73 -5.40
N SER A 272 -0.92 11.86 -6.04
CA SER A 272 -1.58 12.19 -7.28
C SER A 272 -1.03 11.23 -8.33
N VAL A 273 -1.84 10.25 -8.71
CA VAL A 273 -1.55 9.41 -9.87
C VAL A 273 -1.85 10.29 -11.10
N SER A 274 -0.82 10.68 -11.84
CA SER A 274 -1.03 11.43 -13.08
C SER A 274 -1.74 10.54 -14.09
N ALA A 275 -2.82 11.01 -14.73
CA ALA A 275 -3.52 10.32 -15.81
C ALA A 275 -2.61 9.87 -16.97
N SER A 276 -1.44 10.49 -17.11
CA SER A 276 -0.40 10.12 -18.07
C SER A 276 0.11 8.68 -17.90
N PHE A 277 -0.20 8.00 -16.80
CA PHE A 277 0.19 6.62 -16.54
C PHE A 277 -0.68 5.58 -17.29
N VAL A 278 -1.82 5.96 -17.87
CA VAL A 278 -2.71 5.03 -18.61
C VAL A 278 -2.79 5.35 -20.10
N TRP A 279 -2.59 6.60 -20.52
CA TRP A 279 -2.88 7.00 -21.92
C TRP A 279 -1.68 6.97 -22.87
N ARG A 280 -0.45 7.27 -22.41
CA ARG A 280 0.66 7.57 -23.34
C ARG A 280 1.39 6.36 -23.92
N CYS A 281 1.08 5.13 -23.50
CA CYS A 281 1.66 3.94 -24.14
C CYS A 281 0.83 3.39 -25.31
N LEU A 282 -0.36 3.91 -25.59
CA LEU A 282 -1.24 3.36 -26.63
C LEU A 282 -1.22 4.11 -27.97
N MET A 283 -0.59 5.28 -28.09
CA MET A 283 -0.61 6.06 -29.33
C MET A 283 0.76 6.62 -29.70
N SER A 284 1.60 5.81 -30.34
CA SER A 284 2.65 6.32 -31.25
C SER A 284 2.98 5.25 -32.30
N LEU A 285 2.02 5.02 -33.20
CA LEU A 285 2.31 4.77 -34.61
C LEU A 285 2.02 6.08 -35.33
N ALA A 286 3.04 6.89 -35.53
CA ALA A 286 3.03 7.97 -36.51
C ALA A 286 4.41 7.98 -37.18
N ILE A 287 4.50 7.18 -38.24
CA ILE A 287 5.46 7.39 -39.32
C ILE A 287 4.93 8.57 -40.13
N THR A 288 5.67 9.67 -40.20
CA THR A 288 5.70 10.54 -41.38
C THR A 288 7.07 11.22 -41.50
N SER A 289 7.39 11.58 -42.74
CA SER A 289 8.71 11.73 -43.35
C SER A 289 8.99 13.19 -43.78
N SER A 290 10.17 13.74 -43.39
CA SER A 290 11.05 14.74 -44.07
C SER A 290 10.47 16.09 -44.58
N PRO A 291 11.26 17.12 -45.03
CA PRO A 291 12.74 17.30 -45.08
C PRO A 291 13.33 18.69 -44.61
N HIS A 292 14.60 18.69 -44.15
CA HIS A 292 15.73 19.67 -44.37
C HIS A 292 15.65 21.20 -44.03
N PRO A 293 16.77 21.99 -44.09
CA PRO A 293 18.07 21.91 -43.38
C PRO A 293 18.61 23.28 -42.84
N ALA A 294 19.65 23.32 -41.99
CA ALA A 294 20.78 24.29 -42.08
C ALA A 294 21.85 24.15 -40.98
N ARG A 295 23.08 23.85 -41.45
CA ARG A 295 24.46 24.31 -41.06
C ARG A 295 24.90 24.24 -39.57
N GLN A 296 25.85 23.35 -39.21
CA GLN A 296 27.34 23.55 -39.22
C GLN A 296 27.78 24.90 -38.61
N THR A 297 28.48 24.94 -37.47
CA THR A 297 29.90 24.61 -37.20
C THR A 297 30.10 24.65 -35.67
N GLY A 298 31.08 24.07 -34.98
CA GLY A 298 32.32 23.35 -35.27
C GLY A 298 32.86 22.71 -33.97
N ARG A 299 33.91 21.90 -34.11
CA ARG A 299 34.69 21.16 -33.09
C ARG A 299 35.12 22.07 -31.89
N ALA A 300 35.55 21.59 -30.71
CA ALA A 300 36.38 20.43 -30.38
C ALA A 300 36.34 20.20 -28.83
N ASP A 301 36.35 18.96 -28.35
CA ASP A 301 37.47 18.33 -27.63
C ASP A 301 37.18 18.14 -26.12
N PHE A 302 37.09 16.87 -25.72
CA PHE A 302 37.27 16.41 -24.33
C PHE A 302 38.77 16.41 -24.00
N PRO A 303 39.16 16.58 -22.72
CA PRO A 303 39.55 15.38 -21.96
C PRO A 303 39.14 15.37 -20.47
N HIS A 304 38.88 14.15 -19.96
CA HIS A 304 38.95 13.70 -18.56
C HIS A 304 40.47 13.57 -18.15
N PRO A 305 40.98 13.30 -16.90
CA PRO A 305 40.38 12.98 -15.58
C PRO A 305 40.90 13.73 -14.32
N ALA A 306 40.08 13.66 -13.25
CA ALA A 306 40.40 13.50 -11.82
C ALA A 306 41.28 14.52 -11.07
N PHE A 307 40.74 15.12 -9.99
CA PHE A 307 41.47 15.32 -8.71
C PHE A 307 40.51 15.55 -7.53
N PHE A 308 40.52 14.62 -6.57
CA PHE A 308 40.24 14.86 -5.14
C PHE A 308 41.34 15.83 -4.62
N ARG A 309 41.11 16.80 -3.73
CA ARG A 309 40.81 16.71 -2.28
C ARG A 309 40.83 18.14 -1.66
N PRO A 310 40.70 18.35 -0.33
CA PRO A 310 39.63 19.10 0.32
C PRO A 310 40.04 20.48 0.86
N SER A 311 39.08 21.37 1.10
CA SER A 311 39.28 22.54 1.97
C SER A 311 38.07 22.71 2.88
N GLY A 312 38.34 22.64 4.18
CA GLY A 312 37.34 22.69 5.24
C GLY A 312 36.88 24.10 5.55
N LEU A 313 35.61 24.20 5.95
CA LEU A 313 35.12 25.20 6.88
C LEU A 313 34.27 24.49 7.93
N ARG A 314 34.56 24.80 9.19
CA ARG A 314 33.92 24.29 10.41
C ARG A 314 33.18 25.45 11.08
N ILE A 315 32.24 25.11 11.97
CA ILE A 315 31.48 25.92 12.95
C ILE A 315 30.03 26.18 12.46
N GLN A 316 28.93 25.80 13.15
CA GLN A 316 28.73 25.48 14.57
C GLN A 316 27.53 24.53 14.81
N GLN A 317 27.55 23.93 16.00
CA GLN A 317 26.57 23.02 16.60
C GLN A 317 25.09 23.45 16.50
N VAL A 318 24.22 22.47 16.21
CA VAL A 318 22.91 22.38 16.87
C VAL A 318 22.78 20.99 17.48
N ILE A 319 22.34 21.00 18.72
CA ILE A 319 22.40 19.96 19.75
C ILE A 319 21.63 18.69 19.36
N ALA A 320 22.22 17.55 19.72
CA ALA A 320 21.68 16.22 19.58
C ALA A 320 20.37 16.02 20.38
N SER A 321 19.35 15.44 19.72
CA SER A 321 18.34 14.62 20.38
C SER A 321 18.54 13.18 19.91
N LYS A 322 18.88 12.31 20.87
CA LYS A 322 19.11 10.88 20.68
C LYS A 322 17.89 10.24 19.98
N ARG A 323 18.04 9.83 18.72
CA ARG A 323 17.25 8.73 18.15
C ARG A 323 18.22 7.60 17.82
N GLN A 324 17.96 6.44 18.42
CA GLN A 324 18.66 5.19 18.20
C GLN A 324 18.71 4.85 16.69
N PRO A 325 19.75 4.13 16.22
CA PRO A 325 19.78 3.65 14.85
C PRO A 325 18.72 2.55 14.71
N VAL A 326 17.76 2.75 13.82
CA VAL A 326 16.89 1.66 13.35
C VAL A 326 17.76 0.82 12.44
N GLU A 327 18.05 -0.41 12.89
CA GLU A 327 18.72 -1.42 12.08
C GLU A 327 17.95 -1.61 10.77
N SER A 328 18.68 -1.51 9.67
CA SER A 328 18.24 -1.80 8.32
C SER A 328 18.05 -3.31 8.15
N GLN A 329 16.88 -3.83 8.48
CA GLN A 329 16.42 -5.12 8.01
C GLN A 329 14.97 -4.98 7.52
N ASP A 330 14.70 -5.57 6.36
CA ASP A 330 13.45 -5.57 5.58
C ASP A 330 13.20 -4.34 4.68
N ILE A 331 13.86 -4.34 3.51
CA ILE A 331 13.44 -3.53 2.36
C ILE A 331 12.02 -3.97 1.96
N VAL A 332 11.05 -3.09 2.18
CA VAL A 332 9.68 -3.24 1.68
C VAL A 332 9.69 -3.13 0.16
N GLN A 333 9.45 -4.23 -0.56
CA GLN A 333 9.20 -4.16 -2.00
C GLN A 333 7.79 -3.59 -2.22
N VAL A 334 7.71 -2.32 -2.61
CA VAL A 334 6.47 -1.68 -3.08
C VAL A 334 6.42 -1.83 -4.58
N LEU A 335 5.46 -2.58 -5.09
CA LEU A 335 5.22 -2.66 -6.53
C LEU A 335 3.75 -2.41 -6.86
N VAL A 336 3.53 -1.48 -7.78
CA VAL A 336 2.20 -1.09 -8.24
C VAL A 336 1.91 -1.86 -9.53
N ARG A 337 0.90 -2.73 -9.50
CA ARG A 337 0.27 -3.29 -10.69
C ARG A 337 -0.56 -2.19 -11.33
N VAL A 338 -0.25 -1.85 -12.57
CA VAL A 338 -1.13 -1.04 -13.41
C VAL A 338 -1.56 -1.91 -14.58
N LEU A 339 -2.69 -2.59 -14.40
CA LEU A 339 -3.32 -3.27 -15.52
C LEU A 339 -3.82 -2.22 -16.52
N ALA A 340 -3.34 -2.33 -17.76
CA ALA A 340 -3.98 -1.69 -18.89
C ALA A 340 -5.43 -2.18 -18.97
N ILE A 341 -6.35 -1.22 -19.10
CA ILE A 341 -7.79 -1.49 -19.25
C ILE A 341 -7.96 -2.42 -20.47
N PRO A 342 -8.62 -3.59 -20.35
CA PRO A 342 -8.92 -4.41 -21.52
C PRO A 342 -9.89 -3.64 -22.43
N ARG A 343 -9.57 -3.56 -23.72
CA ARG A 343 -10.53 -3.10 -24.74
C ARG A 343 -11.74 -4.05 -24.69
N SER A 344 -12.93 -3.50 -24.47
CA SER A 344 -14.17 -4.22 -24.77
C SER A 344 -14.10 -4.71 -26.22
N PRO A 345 -14.45 -5.98 -26.52
CA PRO A 345 -14.61 -6.40 -27.90
C PRO A 345 -15.74 -5.59 -28.51
N LEU A 346 -15.44 -4.88 -29.60
CA LEU A 346 -16.44 -4.31 -30.48
C LEU A 346 -17.42 -5.43 -30.83
N ALA A 347 -18.69 -5.19 -30.54
CA ALA A 347 -19.79 -5.98 -31.04
C ALA A 347 -19.67 -6.01 -32.58
N VAL A 348 -19.36 -7.18 -33.13
CA VAL A 348 -19.58 -7.47 -34.54
C VAL A 348 -21.08 -7.62 -34.68
N LEU A 349 -21.76 -6.54 -35.09
CA LEU A 349 -23.09 -6.62 -35.66
C LEU A 349 -22.95 -7.25 -37.03
N THR A 350 -23.24 -8.55 -37.13
CA THR A 350 -23.55 -9.22 -38.39
C THR A 350 -24.95 -8.84 -38.82
N HIS A 351 -25.08 -8.21 -39.99
CA HIS A 351 -26.17 -8.41 -40.93
C HIS A 351 -25.56 -8.81 -42.27
#